data_AF-A0A0Q7W9V4-F1
#
_entry.id   AF-A0A0Q7W9V4-F1
#
_cell.length_a   1.000
_cell.length_b   1.000
_cell.length_c   1.000
_cell.angle_alpha   90.00
_cell.angle_beta   90.00
_cell.angle_gamma   90.00
#
_symmetry.space_group_name_H-M   'P 1'
#
loop_
_entity.id
_entity.type
_entity.pdbx_description
1 polymer ?
#
loop_
_entity_poly.entity_id
_entity_poly.type
_entity_poly.pdbx_seq_one_letter_code
_entity_poly.pdbx_strand_id
1 'polypeptide(L)'
;MSDRPDARQATRWTALLDLVGIHQITAQEIRAETLFLGSRHQGRIVEGARLELKSPELSARRGALLRAVIRATPATAAVETDQ
;
A
#
# COMPACT_ATOMS: atom_id res chain seq x y z
N MET A 1 -8.65 33.02 -11.83
CA MET A 1 -9.54 31.86 -12.04
C MET A 1 -8.95 30.71 -11.24
N SER A 2 -9.36 30.58 -9.97
CA SER A 2 -8.81 29.57 -9.05
C SER A 2 -9.81 28.43 -8.92
N ASP A 3 -9.59 27.38 -9.69
CA ASP A 3 -10.21 26.07 -9.47
C ASP A 3 -9.63 25.46 -8.20
N ARG A 4 -10.16 25.88 -7.04
CA ARG A 4 -10.03 25.11 -5.82
C ARG A 4 -11.17 24.10 -5.84
N PRO A 5 -10.89 22.79 -5.87
CA PRO A 5 -11.97 21.81 -5.85
C PRO A 5 -12.76 21.98 -4.55
N ASP A 6 -14.06 22.23 -4.69
CA ASP A 6 -14.99 22.31 -3.56
C ASP A 6 -14.82 21.06 -2.70
N ALA A 7 -14.60 21.23 -1.40
CA ALA A 7 -14.36 20.12 -0.48
C ALA A 7 -15.47 19.04 -0.55
N ARG A 8 -16.70 19.44 -0.87
CA ARG A 8 -17.84 18.54 -1.09
C ARG A 8 -17.71 17.69 -2.36
N GLN A 9 -17.12 18.23 -3.41
CA GLN A 9 -16.85 17.51 -4.66
C GLN A 9 -15.72 16.49 -4.47
N ALA A 10 -14.68 16.87 -3.71
CA ALA A 10 -13.64 15.95 -3.29
C ALA A 10 -14.21 14.78 -2.49
N THR A 11 -15.08 15.02 -1.50
CA THR A 11 -15.73 13.95 -0.71
C THR A 11 -16.58 13.01 -1.57
N ARG A 12 -17.33 13.55 -2.55
CA ARG A 12 -18.14 12.73 -3.47
C ARG A 12 -17.26 11.89 -4.41
N TRP A 13 -16.15 12.44 -4.89
CA TRP A 13 -15.21 11.72 -5.73
C TRP A 13 -14.50 10.61 -4.94
N THR A 14 -14.06 10.88 -3.72
CA THR A 14 -13.47 9.87 -2.84
C THR A 14 -14.45 8.75 -2.53
N ALA A 15 -15.72 9.06 -2.24
CA ALA A 15 -16.76 8.05 -2.02
C ALA A 15 -17.05 7.21 -3.28
N LEU A 16 -17.00 7.83 -4.47
CA LEU A 16 -17.14 7.12 -5.73
C LEU A 16 -15.94 6.19 -5.98
N LEU A 17 -14.72 6.66 -5.73
CA LEU A 17 -13.51 5.85 -5.82
C LEU A 17 -13.57 4.67 -4.85
N ASP A 18 -14.08 4.88 -3.63
CA ASP A 18 -14.26 3.82 -2.63
C ASP A 18 -15.33 2.80 -3.07
N LEU A 19 -16.44 3.27 -3.64
CA LEU A 19 -17.52 2.46 -4.22
C LEU A 19 -17.04 1.65 -5.44
N VAL A 20 -16.14 2.21 -6.25
CA VAL A 20 -15.53 1.56 -7.42
C VAL A 20 -14.32 0.69 -7.01
N GLY A 21 -13.96 0.65 -5.72
CA GLY A 21 -12.83 -0.13 -5.20
C GLY A 21 -11.44 0.46 -5.53
N ILE A 22 -11.39 1.71 -5.99
CA ILE A 22 -10.18 2.49 -6.19
C ILE A 22 -9.79 3.11 -4.86
N HIS A 23 -9.08 2.33 -4.05
CA HIS A 23 -8.57 2.83 -2.79
C HIS A 23 -7.28 3.61 -3.04
N GLN A 24 -7.32 4.91 -2.73
CA GLN A 24 -6.16 5.79 -2.83
C GLN A 24 -5.15 5.41 -1.73
N ILE A 25 -4.21 4.54 -2.07
CA ILE A 25 -3.11 4.16 -1.19
C ILE A 25 -2.10 5.32 -1.16
N THR A 26 -1.96 5.96 -0.01
CA THR A 26 -1.01 7.07 0.17
C THR A 26 0.41 6.57 0.45
N ALA A 27 1.41 7.41 0.17
CA ALA A 27 2.80 7.11 0.49
C ALA A 27 3.05 6.91 1.99
N GLN A 28 2.25 7.55 2.85
CA GLN A 28 2.32 7.37 4.29
C GLN A 28 1.84 5.98 4.70
N GLU A 29 0.72 5.52 4.15
CA GLU A 29 0.21 4.17 4.39
C GLU A 29 1.22 3.11 3.92
N ILE A 30 1.86 3.32 2.76
CA ILE A 30 2.91 2.42 2.27
C ILE A 30 4.07 2.35 3.27
N ARG A 31 4.57 3.49 3.76
CA ARG A 31 5.68 3.49 4.74
C ARG A 31 5.30 2.81 6.05
N ALA A 32 4.11 3.11 6.58
CA ALA A 32 3.62 2.48 7.80
C ALA A 32 3.51 0.95 7.63
N GLU A 33 3.00 0.51 6.48
CA GLU A 33 2.86 -0.91 6.17
C GLU A 33 4.23 -1.60 5.99
N THR A 34 5.18 -0.96 5.31
CA THR A 34 6.55 -1.44 5.17
C THR A 34 7.21 -1.66 6.53
N LEU A 35 7.03 -0.74 7.48
CA LEU A 35 7.53 -0.89 8.84
C LEU A 35 6.84 -2.05 9.58
N PHE A 36 5.52 -2.14 9.47
CA PHE A 36 4.74 -3.22 10.09
C PHE A 36 5.19 -4.60 9.59
N LEU A 37 5.30 -4.76 8.26
CA LEU A 37 5.79 -5.99 7.63
C LEU A 37 7.23 -6.28 8.02
N GLY A 38 8.08 -5.26 8.13
CA GLY A 38 9.45 -5.38 8.60
C GLY A 38 9.52 -5.96 10.01
N SER A 39 8.70 -5.46 10.94
CA SER A 39 8.63 -6.01 12.31
C SER A 39 8.02 -7.42 12.34
N ARG A 40 6.97 -7.67 11.55
CA ARG A 40 6.23 -8.94 11.55
C ARG A 40 6.96 -10.09 10.86
N HIS A 41 7.68 -9.81 9.77
CA HIS A 41 8.36 -10.80 8.93
C HIS A 41 9.89 -10.71 9.03
N GLN A 42 10.42 -10.11 10.10
CA GLN A 42 11.86 -10.03 10.40
C GLN A 42 12.67 -9.40 9.25
N GLY A 43 12.22 -8.24 8.77
CA GLY A 43 12.85 -7.53 7.66
C GLY A 43 12.51 -8.07 6.27
N ARG A 44 11.88 -9.26 6.15
CA ARG A 44 11.48 -9.86 4.87
C ARG A 44 10.17 -9.27 4.34
N ILE A 45 10.20 -7.98 4.02
CA ILE A 45 8.99 -7.19 3.67
C ILE A 45 8.28 -7.75 2.43
N VAL A 46 8.99 -7.99 1.32
CA VAL A 46 8.38 -8.46 0.06
C VAL A 46 7.81 -9.87 0.21
N GLU A 47 8.57 -10.79 0.81
CA GLU A 47 8.12 -12.17 1.03
C GLU A 47 6.97 -12.23 2.05
N GLY A 48 7.01 -11.41 3.10
CA GLY A 48 5.92 -11.24 4.05
C GLY A 48 4.64 -10.71 3.40
N ALA A 49 4.76 -9.69 2.56
CA ALA A 49 3.64 -9.17 1.79
C ALA A 49 3.04 -10.22 0.83
N ARG A 50 3.89 -11.02 0.18
CA ARG A 50 3.44 -12.14 -0.69
C ARG A 50 2.73 -13.24 0.08
N LEU A 51 3.21 -13.56 1.28
CA LEU A 51 2.56 -14.51 2.19
C LEU A 51 1.18 -14.01 2.62
N GLU A 52 1.08 -12.76 3.05
CA GLU A 52 -0.20 -12.17 3.45
C GLU A 52 -1.18 -12.02 2.29
N LEU A 53 -0.69 -11.79 1.06
CA LEU A 53 -1.52 -11.76 -0.16
C LEU A 53 -2.22 -13.09 -0.46
N LYS A 54 -1.71 -14.22 0.04
CA LYS A 54 -2.30 -15.54 -0.14
C LYS A 54 -3.44 -15.83 0.85
N SER A 55 -3.69 -14.94 1.82
CA SER A 55 -4.73 -15.14 2.82
C SER A 55 -6.13 -15.08 2.18
N PRO A 56 -7.01 -16.07 2.40
CA PRO A 56 -8.36 -16.09 1.84
C PRO A 56 -9.28 -15.02 2.46
N GLU A 57 -8.95 -14.50 3.64
CA GLU A 57 -9.74 -13.46 4.33
C GLU A 57 -9.23 -12.04 4.07
N LEU A 58 -8.39 -11.87 3.04
CA LEU A 58 -7.78 -10.58 2.74
C LEU A 58 -8.79 -9.61 2.13
N SER A 59 -8.99 -8.48 2.79
CA SER A 59 -9.80 -7.40 2.22
C SER A 59 -9.16 -6.82 0.96
N ALA A 60 -9.99 -6.35 0.02
CA ALA A 60 -9.52 -5.72 -1.23
C ALA A 60 -8.53 -4.57 -0.95
N ARG A 61 -8.80 -3.76 0.09
CA ARG A 61 -7.92 -2.69 0.55
C ARG A 61 -6.55 -3.18 0.97
N ARG A 62 -6.52 -4.21 1.82
CA ARG A 62 -5.28 -4.80 2.29
C ARG A 62 -4.48 -5.38 1.12
N GLY A 63 -5.14 -6.05 0.18
CA GLY A 63 -4.51 -6.56 -1.04
C GLY A 63 -3.95 -5.47 -1.96
N ALA A 64 -4.60 -4.31 -2.06
CA ALA A 64 -4.10 -3.17 -2.81
C ALA A 64 -2.86 -2.54 -2.13
N LEU A 65 -2.90 -2.39 -0.79
CA LEU A 65 -1.80 -1.86 0.01
C LEU A 65 -0.55 -2.75 -0.08
N LEU A 66 -0.70 -4.07 0.10
CA LEU A 66 0.42 -5.01 0.00
C LEU A 66 1.06 -4.99 -1.40
N ARG A 67 0.26 -4.90 -2.47
CA ARG A 67 0.77 -4.74 -3.83
C ARG A 67 1.49 -3.40 -4.03
N ALA A 68 0.99 -2.33 -3.41
CA ALA A 68 1.65 -1.03 -3.46
C ALA A 68 2.99 -1.05 -2.72
N VAL A 69 3.07 -1.72 -1.56
CA VAL A 69 4.32 -1.95 -0.83
C VAL A 69 5.32 -2.70 -1.70
N ILE A 70 4.93 -3.83 -2.28
CA ILE A 70 5.82 -4.62 -3.17
C ILE A 70 6.35 -3.77 -4.34
N ARG A 71 5.52 -2.90 -4.94
CA ARG A 71 5.97 -2.00 -6.02
C ARG A 71 6.88 -0.87 -5.53
N ALA A 72 6.68 -0.39 -4.31
CA ALA A 72 7.42 0.72 -3.73
C ALA A 72 8.74 0.29 -3.07
N THR A 73 8.89 -0.99 -2.73
CA THR A 73 10.16 -1.56 -2.28
C THR A 73 11.03 -1.81 -3.51
N PRO A 74 12.10 -1.02 -3.75
CA PRO A 74 13.05 -1.33 -4.81
C PRO A 74 13.64 -2.72 -4.56
N ALA A 75 13.96 -3.46 -5.63
CA ALA A 75 14.52 -4.83 -5.57
C ALA A 75 15.88 -4.93 -4.82
N THR A 76 16.36 -3.84 -4.25
CA THR A 76 17.52 -3.70 -3.37
C THR A 76 17.29 -4.32 -1.98
N ALA A 77 16.80 -5.55 -1.94
CA ALA A 77 16.95 -6.45 -0.79
C ALA A 77 17.76 -7.71 -1.17
N ALA A 78 18.29 -7.77 -2.40
CA ALA A 78 19.14 -8.85 -2.90
C ALA A 78 20.63 -8.47 -3.04
N VAL A 79 21.03 -7.26 -2.61
CA VAL A 79 22.41 -6.76 -2.72
C VAL A 79 22.82 -6.08 -1.42
N GLU A 80 22.83 -6.83 -0.32
CA GLU A 80 23.55 -6.48 0.91
C GLU A 80 24.09 -7.77 1.56
N THR A 81 24.88 -8.50 0.77
CA THR A 81 25.87 -9.48 1.24
C THR A 81 27.02 -9.44 0.25
N ASP A 82 27.78 -8.35 0.28
CA ASP A 82 29.20 -8.32 -0.05
C ASP A 82 29.74 -6.95 0.39
N GLN A 83 30.14 -6.84 1.66
CA GLN A 83 31.24 -5.99 2.17
C GLN A 83 31.65 -6.47 3.55
#